data_AF-A0AAW8BGC9-F1
#
_entry.id   AF-A0AAW8BGC9-F1
#
_cell.length_a   1.000
_cell.length_b   1.000
_cell.length_c   1.000
_cell.angle_alpha   90.00
_cell.angle_beta   90.00
_cell.angle_gamma   90.00
#
_symmetry.space_group_name_H-M   'P 1'
#
loop_
_entity.id
_entity.type
_entity.pdbx_description
1 polymer ?
#
loop_
_entity_poly.entity_id
_entity_poly.type
_entity_poly.pdbx_seq_one_letter_code
_entity_poly.pdbx_strand_id
1 'polypeptide(L)'
;MEHHKALLAVITNLQIDDHNQEKSGTEQFELLADFIDDLIRNDFNRLLSILYRIDISEEKLKRKLVENKDTKVRSAEIIARLLIDREEEKIISRAKYRQG
;
A
#
# COMPACT_ATOMS: atom_id res chain seq x y z
N MET A 1 -8.41 -12.06 8.38
CA MET A 1 -7.07 -12.57 8.76
C MET A 1 -6.03 -12.28 7.69
N GLU A 2 -6.32 -12.49 6.41
CA GLU A 2 -5.34 -12.27 5.32
C GLU A 2 -5.03 -10.78 5.07
N HIS A 3 -6.03 -9.90 5.08
CA HIS A 3 -5.82 -8.45 4.99
C HIS A 3 -4.84 -7.87 6.04
N HIS A 4 -4.88 -8.33 7.30
CA HIS A 4 -3.95 -7.86 8.33
C HIS A 4 -2.52 -8.34 8.05
N LYS A 5 -2.35 -9.58 7.58
CA LYS A 5 -1.04 -10.09 7.14
C LYS A 5 -0.50 -9.33 5.94
N ALA A 6 -1.37 -8.96 4.99
CA ALA A 6 -1.00 -8.17 3.83
C ALA A 6 -0.50 -6.77 4.23
N LEU A 7 -1.20 -6.10 5.16
CA LEU A 7 -0.75 -4.82 5.72
C LEU A 7 0.63 -4.91 6.37
N LEU A 8 0.84 -5.89 7.23
CA LEU A 8 2.15 -6.13 7.86
C LEU A 8 3.25 -6.44 6.84
N ALA A 9 2.93 -7.23 5.80
CA ALA A 9 3.86 -7.54 4.73
C ALA A 9 4.26 -6.28 3.94
N VAL A 10 3.32 -5.40 3.64
CA VAL A 10 3.61 -4.11 2.97
C VAL A 10 4.54 -3.25 3.83
N ILE A 11 4.20 -3.05 5.11
CA ILE A 11 5.00 -2.26 6.05
C ILE A 11 6.43 -2.79 6.15
N THR A 12 6.57 -4.11 6.28
CA THR A 12 7.88 -4.79 6.35
C THR A 12 8.67 -4.63 5.05
N ASN A 13 8.03 -4.85 3.89
CA ASN A 13 8.69 -4.75 2.58
C ASN A 13 9.16 -3.33 2.27
N LEU A 14 8.45 -2.33 2.78
CA LEU A 14 8.80 -0.91 2.64
C LEU A 14 9.78 -0.42 3.70
N GLN A 15 10.18 -1.29 4.65
CA GLN A 15 11.07 -0.96 5.76
C GLN A 15 10.58 0.25 6.56
N ILE A 16 9.25 0.36 6.72
CA ILE A 16 8.65 1.43 7.53
C ILE A 16 8.91 1.07 8.99
N ASP A 17 9.56 1.97 9.71
CA ASP A 17 9.96 1.73 11.09
C ASP A 17 8.73 1.70 12.00
N ASP A 18 8.23 0.50 12.28
CA ASP A 18 7.13 0.28 13.20
C ASP A 18 7.68 0.06 14.61
N HIS A 19 8.17 1.14 15.23
CA HIS A 19 8.78 1.13 16.56
C HIS A 19 7.86 0.66 17.70
N ASN A 20 6.56 0.45 17.45
CA ASN A 20 5.58 0.18 18.49
C ASN A 20 4.84 -1.14 18.24
N GLN A 21 5.16 -2.15 19.05
CA GLN A 21 4.66 -3.53 18.91
C GLN A 21 3.15 -3.68 19.20
N GLU A 22 2.46 -2.61 19.59
CA GLU A 22 1.04 -2.62 20.01
C GLU A 22 0.08 -1.89 19.05
N LYS A 23 0.54 -1.43 17.87
CA LYS A 23 -0.36 -0.71 16.94
C LYS A 23 -1.51 -1.57 16.47
N SER A 24 -2.72 -1.00 16.52
CA SER A 24 -3.90 -1.54 15.88
C SER A 24 -3.78 -1.51 14.35
N GLY A 25 -4.58 -2.32 13.66
CA GLY A 25 -4.59 -2.36 12.19
C GLY A 25 -4.93 -1.01 11.55
N THR A 26 -5.69 -0.15 12.23
CA THR A 26 -5.97 1.21 11.78
C THR A 26 -4.72 2.09 11.88
N GLU A 27 -4.01 2.05 13.01
CA GLU A 27 -2.78 2.84 13.20
C GLU A 27 -1.67 2.42 12.22
N GLN A 28 -1.59 1.12 11.92
CA GLN A 28 -0.69 0.59 10.89
C GLN A 28 -1.06 1.07 9.49
N PHE A 29 -2.35 1.15 9.19
CA PHE A 29 -2.83 1.69 7.92
C PHE A 29 -2.52 3.18 7.79
N GLU A 30 -2.76 3.97 8.83
CA GLU A 30 -2.42 5.40 8.86
C GLU A 30 -0.91 5.61 8.72
N LEU A 31 -0.08 4.80 9.39
CA LEU A 31 1.38 4.85 9.23
C LEU A 31 1.80 4.63 7.78
N LEU A 32 1.20 3.64 7.11
CA LEU A 32 1.44 3.38 5.70
C LEU A 32 0.96 4.54 4.83
N ALA A 33 -0.24 5.08 5.10
CA ALA A 33 -0.80 6.21 4.35
C ALA A 33 0.09 7.45 4.50
N ASP A 34 0.59 7.77 5.70
CA ASP A 34 1.46 8.92 5.91
C ASP A 34 2.83 8.73 5.25
N PHE A 35 3.40 7.52 5.27
CA PHE A 35 4.60 7.21 4.50
C PHE A 35 4.39 7.44 3.00
N ILE A 36 3.26 7.00 2.45
CA ILE A 36 2.93 7.23 1.04
C ILE A 36 2.69 8.72 0.76
N ASP A 37 2.04 9.46 1.66
CA ASP A 37 1.82 10.90 1.52
C ASP A 37 3.15 11.67 1.48
N ASP A 38 4.12 11.26 2.29
CA ASP A 38 5.49 11.78 2.25
C ASP A 38 6.13 11.51 0.88
N LEU A 39 6.02 10.29 0.35
CA LEU A 39 6.54 9.99 -0.99
C LEU A 39 5.83 10.79 -2.10
N ILE A 40 4.53 11.03 -2.00
CA ILE A 40 3.81 11.87 -2.98
C ILE A 40 4.39 13.29 -3.02
N ARG A 41 4.72 13.84 -1.84
CA ARG A 41 5.15 15.24 -1.70
C ARG A 41 6.65 15.43 -1.92
N ASN A 42 7.46 14.48 -1.44
CA ASN A 42 8.91 14.65 -1.29
C ASN A 42 9.73 13.70 -2.18
N ASP A 43 9.20 12.52 -2.55
CA ASP A 43 9.95 11.54 -3.36
C ASP A 43 9.03 10.70 -4.28
N PHE A 44 8.45 11.38 -5.27
CA PHE A 44 7.48 10.76 -6.19
C PHE A 44 8.12 9.66 -7.04
N ASN A 45 9.42 9.75 -7.34
CA ASN A 45 10.13 8.72 -8.11
C ASN A 45 10.24 7.41 -7.33
N ARG A 46 10.47 7.47 -6.02
CA ARG A 46 10.45 6.30 -5.15
C ARG A 46 9.04 5.69 -5.08
N LEU A 47 8.00 6.52 -5.00
CA LEU A 47 6.61 6.04 -5.07
C LEU A 47 6.35 5.25 -6.36
N LEU A 48 6.71 5.82 -7.52
CA LEU A 48 6.56 5.14 -8.81
C LEU A 48 7.33 3.81 -8.83
N SER A 49 8.56 3.79 -8.32
CA SER A 49 9.39 2.57 -8.26
C SER A 49 8.74 1.47 -7.42
N ILE A 50 8.07 1.81 -6.32
CA ILE A 50 7.30 0.87 -5.50
C ILE A 50 6.09 0.35 -6.29
N LEU A 51 5.33 1.23 -6.93
CA LEU A 51 4.12 0.90 -7.66
C LEU A 51 4.38 0.04 -8.89
N TYR A 52 5.50 0.25 -9.59
CA TYR A 52 5.89 -0.61 -10.71
C TYR A 52 6.13 -2.06 -10.30
N ARG A 53 6.62 -2.32 -9.08
CA ARG A 53 6.83 -3.70 -8.56
C ARG A 53 5.53 -4.48 -8.36
N ILE A 54 4.39 -3.79 -8.33
CA ILE A 54 3.05 -4.39 -8.18
C ILE A 54 2.17 -4.19 -9.42
N ASP A 55 2.79 -3.89 -10.57
CA ASP A 55 2.12 -3.72 -11.86
C ASP A 55 1.16 -2.52 -11.91
N ILE A 56 1.57 -1.40 -11.30
CA ILE A 56 0.87 -0.12 -11.40
C ILE A 56 1.77 0.87 -12.16
N SER A 57 1.30 1.29 -13.34
CA SER A 57 1.98 2.31 -14.14
C SER A 57 1.72 3.73 -13.62
N GLU A 58 2.65 4.65 -13.91
CA GLU A 58 2.50 6.08 -13.61
C GLU A 58 1.19 6.65 -14.16
N GLU A 59 0.81 6.27 -15.38
CA GLU A 59 -0.45 6.73 -16.00
C GLU A 59 -1.68 6.28 -15.20
N LYS A 60 -1.67 5.04 -14.71
CA LYS A 60 -2.74 4.49 -13.86
C LYS A 60 -2.78 5.20 -12.51
N LEU A 61 -1.63 5.52 -11.93
CA LEU A 61 -1.54 6.32 -10.71
C LEU A 61 -2.13 7.71 -10.93
N LYS A 62 -1.65 8.45 -11.94
CA LYS A 62 -2.13 9.80 -12.25
C LYS A 62 -3.64 9.83 -12.48
N ARG A 63 -4.19 8.86 -13.22
CA ARG A 63 -5.65 8.72 -13.39
C ARG A 63 -6.35 8.56 -12.06
N LYS A 64 -5.90 7.64 -11.20
CA LYS A 64 -6.47 7.47 -9.86
C LYS A 64 -6.39 8.74 -9.02
N LEU A 65 -5.27 9.47 -9.07
CA LEU A 65 -5.14 10.73 -8.35
C LEU A 65 -6.16 11.78 -8.85
N VAL A 66 -6.35 11.89 -10.16
CA VAL A 66 -7.32 12.82 -10.77
C VAL A 66 -8.76 12.41 -10.45
N GLU A 67 -9.10 11.14 -10.59
CA GLU A 67 -10.43 10.59 -10.28
C GLU A 67 -10.83 10.84 -8.81
N ASN A 68 -9.86 10.93 -7.91
CA ASN A 68 -10.11 11.11 -6.48
C ASN A 68 -9.95 12.54 -5.99
N LYS A 69 -9.66 13.52 -6.86
CA LYS A 69 -9.52 14.94 -6.48
C LYS A 69 -10.77 15.52 -5.82
N ASP A 70 -11.94 15.07 -6.22
CA ASP A 70 -13.23 15.55 -5.71
C ASP A 70 -13.73 14.73 -4.50
N THR A 71 -12.95 13.74 -4.05
CA THR A 71 -13.28 12.90 -2.90
C THR A 71 -12.64 13.43 -1.62
N LYS A 72 -13.24 13.11 -0.47
CA LYS A 72 -12.63 13.41 0.85
C LYS A 72 -11.49 12.45 1.23
N VAL A 73 -11.22 11.42 0.41
CA VAL A 73 -10.25 10.37 0.72
C VAL A 73 -8.86 10.85 0.28
N ARG A 74 -7.84 10.71 1.13
CA ARG A 74 -6.48 11.10 0.76
C ARG A 74 -5.98 10.17 -0.34
N SER A 75 -5.32 10.74 -1.33
CA SER A 75 -4.64 9.98 -2.39
C SER A 75 -3.71 8.89 -1.83
N ALA A 76 -3.05 9.19 -0.71
CA ALA A 76 -2.17 8.25 -0.03
C ALA A 76 -2.90 7.03 0.55
N GLU A 77 -4.11 7.20 1.11
CA GLU A 77 -4.94 6.09 1.60
C GLU A 77 -5.37 5.15 0.48
N ILE A 78 -5.67 5.70 -0.70
CA ILE A 78 -6.05 4.92 -1.88
C ILE A 78 -4.87 4.06 -2.35
N ILE A 79 -3.68 4.65 -2.39
CA ILE A 79 -2.46 3.93 -2.76
C ILE A 79 -2.09 2.89 -1.71
N ALA A 80 -2.20 3.22 -0.42
CA ALA A 80 -1.99 2.28 0.68
C ALA A 80 -2.93 1.07 0.54
N ARG A 81 -4.22 1.30 0.26
CA ARG A 81 -5.18 0.22 0.00
C ARG A 81 -4.77 -0.65 -1.17
N LEU A 82 -4.36 -0.05 -2.29
CA LEU A 82 -3.91 -0.80 -3.47
C LEU A 82 -2.70 -1.68 -3.19
N LEU A 83 -1.75 -1.21 -2.39
CA LEU A 83 -0.59 -2.00 -1.98
C LEU A 83 -1.01 -3.21 -1.13
N ILE A 84 -1.94 -3.01 -0.20
CA ILE A 84 -2.46 -4.07 0.67
C ILE A 84 -3.23 -5.11 -0.16
N ASP A 85 -4.14 -4.66 -1.03
CA ASP A 85 -4.95 -5.55 -1.88
C ASP A 85 -4.04 -6.42 -2.77
N ARG A 86 -2.97 -5.85 -3.31
CA ARG A 86 -1.99 -6.57 -4.14
C ARG A 86 -1.20 -7.60 -3.35
N GLU A 87 -0.82 -7.30 -2.11
CA GLU A 87 -0.17 -8.28 -1.25
C GLU A 87 -1.14 -9.37 -0.78
N GLU A 88 -2.41 -9.04 -0.53
CA GLU A 88 -3.45 -10.01 -0.20
C GLU A 88 -3.69 -10.98 -1.37
N GLU A 89 -3.79 -10.49 -2.61
CA GLU A 89 -3.88 -11.32 -3.82
C GLU A 89 -2.68 -12.29 -3.96
N LYS A 90 -1.46 -11.83 -3.64
CA LYS A 90 -0.25 -12.68 -3.63
C LYS A 90 -0.31 -13.75 -2.54
N ILE A 91 -0.77 -13.41 -1.35
CA ILE A 91 -0.89 -14.37 -0.24
C ILE A 91 -1.93 -15.45 -0.60
N ILE A 92 -3.09 -15.03 -1.10
CA ILE A 92 -4.18 -15.93 -1.50
C ILE A 92 -3.75 -16.84 -2.66
N SER A 93 -3.12 -16.29 -3.70
CA SER A 93 -2.63 -17.10 -4.83
C SER A 93 -1.61 -18.15 -4.37
N ARG A 94 -0.64 -17.78 -3.54
CA ARG A 94 0.33 -18.71 -2.96
C ARG A 94 -0.33 -19.79 -2.09
N ALA A 95 -1.39 -19.46 -1.37
CA ALA A 95 -2.14 -20.44 -0.58
C ALA A 95 -2.86 -21.45 -1.48
N LYS A 96 -3.47 -21.00 -2.58
CA LYS A 96 -4.13 -21.87 -3.56
C LYS A 96 -3.17 -22.84 -4.25
N TYR A 97 -1.96 -22.39 -4.61
CA TYR A 97 -0.95 -23.24 -5.25
C TYR A 97 -0.23 -24.22 -4.31
N ARG A 98 -0.30 -24.02 -2.98
CA ARG A 98 0.26 -25.00 -2.02
C ARG A 98 -0.68 -26.18 -1.72
N GLN A 99 -1.95 -26.09 -2.13
CA GLN A 99 -2.96 -27.13 -1.90
C GLN A 99 -3.26 -27.97 -3.15
N GLY A 100 -2.52 -27.77 -4.25
CA GLY A 100 -2.57 -28.59 -5.46
C GLY A 100 -1.23 -29.27 -5.70
#